data_AF-A0A927QAW8-F1
#
_entry.id   AF-A0A927QAW8-F1
#
_cell.length_a   1.000
_cell.length_b   1.000
_cell.length_c   1.000
_cell.angle_alpha   90.00
_cell.angle_beta   90.00
_cell.angle_gamma   90.00
#
_symmetry.space_group_name_H-M   'P 1'
#
loop_
_entity.id
_entity.type
_entity.pdbx_description
1 polymer ?
#
loop_
_entity_poly.entity_id
_entity_poly.type
_entity_poly.pdbx_seq_one_letter_code
_entity_poly.pdbx_strand_id
1 'polypeptide(L)'
;MTKVAKQTSHERFDARDRLIIALYAQLRAERETREAMEWVIRNGGLSPEVLEAMASDPISVVTADDIKTVENSLKRLQLDHGSVHP
;
A
#
# COMPACT_ATOMS: atom_id res chain seq x y z
N MET A 1 -36.63 -7.82 -31.11
CA MET A 1 -35.39 -7.12 -30.75
C MET A 1 -35.47 -6.74 -29.29
N THR A 2 -34.70 -7.38 -28.41
CA THR A 2 -34.48 -6.86 -27.05
C THR A 2 -33.18 -7.45 -26.54
N LYS A 3 -32.10 -6.71 -26.74
CA LYS A 3 -30.79 -7.03 -26.19
C LYS A 3 -30.83 -6.56 -24.74
N VAL A 4 -31.11 -7.47 -23.80
CA VAL A 4 -30.99 -7.19 -22.37
C VAL A 4 -29.51 -7.01 -22.09
N ALA A 5 -29.09 -5.76 -21.90
CA ALA A 5 -27.73 -5.44 -21.51
C ALA A 5 -27.47 -6.07 -20.14
N LYS A 6 -26.61 -7.09 -20.13
CA LYS A 6 -26.02 -7.66 -18.93
C LYS A 6 -25.16 -6.57 -18.29
N GLN A 7 -25.74 -5.76 -17.40
CA GLN A 7 -24.95 -4.90 -16.52
C GLN A 7 -24.21 -5.82 -15.57
N THR A 8 -23.00 -6.19 -15.96
CA THR A 8 -21.99 -6.76 -15.09
C THR A 8 -21.74 -5.75 -13.98
N SER A 9 -22.30 -6.01 -12.80
CA SER A 9 -21.87 -5.37 -11.57
C SER A 9 -20.40 -5.74 -11.39
N HIS A 10 -19.53 -4.89 -11.92
CA HIS A 10 -18.14 -4.88 -11.54
C HIS A 10 -18.16 -4.54 -10.06
N GLU A 11 -18.11 -5.55 -9.19
CA GLU A 11 -17.87 -5.37 -7.75
C GLU A 11 -16.55 -4.61 -7.65
N ARG A 12 -16.69 -3.30 -7.54
CA ARG A 12 -15.60 -2.35 -7.54
C ARG A 12 -15.09 -2.42 -6.12
N PHE A 13 -13.91 -3.03 -5.93
CA PHE A 13 -13.26 -3.12 -4.62
C PHE A 13 -13.46 -1.83 -3.86
N ASP A 14 -14.08 -1.99 -2.71
CA ASP A 14 -14.56 -0.87 -1.94
C ASP A 14 -13.36 -0.18 -1.26
N ALA A 15 -13.55 0.99 -0.65
CA ALA A 15 -12.48 1.69 0.05
C ALA A 15 -11.70 0.82 1.06
N ARG A 16 -12.42 -0.01 1.81
CA ARG A 16 -11.88 -0.87 2.85
C ARG A 16 -11.09 -2.01 2.21
N ASP A 17 -11.62 -2.64 1.16
CA ASP A 17 -10.92 -3.69 0.42
C ASP A 17 -9.60 -3.19 -0.15
N ARG A 18 -9.60 -1.98 -0.72
CA ARG A 18 -8.37 -1.35 -1.23
C ARG A 18 -7.35 -1.10 -0.12
N LEU A 19 -7.80 -0.64 1.05
CA LEU A 19 -6.92 -0.44 2.21
C LEU A 19 -6.34 -1.78 2.70
N ILE A 20 -7.16 -2.83 2.78
CA ILE A 20 -6.72 -4.17 3.17
C ILE A 20 -5.65 -4.69 2.19
N ILE A 21 -5.88 -4.55 0.89
CA ILE A 21 -4.92 -4.95 -0.15
C ILE A 21 -3.62 -4.14 -0.04
N ALA A 22 -3.71 -2.83 0.17
CA ALA A 22 -2.54 -1.97 0.34
C ALA A 22 -1.71 -2.36 1.57
N LEU A 23 -2.36 -2.58 2.71
CA LEU A 23 -1.70 -3.01 3.95
C LEU A 23 -1.09 -4.41 3.81
N TYR A 24 -1.78 -5.33 3.14
CA TYR A 24 -1.24 -6.65 2.84
C TYR A 24 0.00 -6.57 1.94
N ALA A 25 -0.05 -5.76 0.88
CA ALA A 25 1.08 -5.54 0.00
C ALA A 25 2.29 -4.94 0.74
N GLN A 26 2.04 -3.96 1.62
CA GLN A 26 3.09 -3.37 2.47
C GLN A 26 3.70 -4.40 3.42
N LEU A 27 2.87 -5.20 4.11
CA LEU A 27 3.34 -6.24 5.02
C LEU A 27 4.17 -7.30 4.28
N ARG A 28 3.76 -7.67 3.06
CA ARG A 28 4.51 -8.61 2.23
C ARG A 28 5.88 -8.03 1.82
N ALA A 29 5.92 -6.79 1.34
CA ALA A 29 7.16 -6.12 0.96
C ALA A 29 8.15 -6.03 2.14
N GLU A 30 7.65 -5.78 3.33
CA GLU A 30 8.44 -5.75 4.57
C GLU A 30 9.05 -7.12 4.89
N ARG A 31 8.27 -8.21 4.75
CA ARG A 31 8.75 -9.59 4.95
C ARG A 31 9.81 -9.98 3.93
N GLU A 32 9.58 -9.71 2.65
CA GLU A 32 10.53 -9.99 1.57
C GLU A 32 11.86 -9.24 1.80
N THR A 33 11.78 -7.98 2.25
CA THR A 33 12.95 -7.18 2.60
C THR A 33 13.71 -7.77 3.78
N ARG A 34 13.00 -8.20 4.83
CA ARG A 34 13.61 -8.88 5.99
C ARG A 34 14.30 -10.17 5.59
N GLU A 35 13.65 -11.03 4.82
CA GLU A 35 14.22 -12.29 4.35
C GLU A 35 15.48 -12.07 3.51
N ALA A 36 15.47 -11.09 2.60
CA ALA A 36 16.66 -10.70 1.85
C ALA A 36 17.78 -10.22 2.79
N MET A 37 17.46 -9.38 3.77
CA MET A 37 18.43 -8.90 4.76
C MET A 37 19.06 -10.05 5.55
N GLU A 38 18.24 -10.97 6.05
CA GLU A 38 18.69 -12.16 6.78
C GLU A 38 19.61 -13.04 5.93
N TRP A 39 19.28 -13.21 4.66
CA TRP A 39 20.13 -13.94 3.72
C TRP A 39 21.47 -13.24 3.52
N VAL A 40 21.49 -11.92 3.29
CA VAL A 40 22.72 -11.16 3.10
C VAL A 40 23.61 -11.22 4.35
N ILE A 41 23.02 -11.12 5.56
CA ILE A 41 23.72 -11.27 6.84
C ILE A 41 24.40 -12.65 6.92
N ARG A 42 23.64 -13.73 6.65
CA ARG A 42 24.15 -15.11 6.76
C ARG A 42 25.21 -15.45 5.74
N ASN A 43 25.23 -14.77 4.60
CA ASN A 43 26.17 -15.04 3.50
C ASN A 43 27.30 -14.01 3.40
N GLY A 44 27.47 -13.15 4.42
CA GLY A 44 28.60 -12.21 4.49
C GLY A 44 28.51 -11.04 3.49
N GLY A 45 27.32 -10.72 2.98
CA GLY A 45 27.12 -9.65 2.00
C GLY A 45 26.97 -8.24 2.61
N LEU A 46 27.04 -8.09 3.93
CA LEU A 46 27.05 -6.78 4.61
C LEU A 46 28.48 -6.30 4.83
N SER A 47 29.08 -5.67 3.83
CA SER A 47 30.35 -4.95 4.02
C SER A 47 30.11 -3.60 4.73
N PRO A 48 31.13 -3.00 5.36
CA PRO A 48 31.02 -1.66 5.93
C PRO A 48 30.51 -0.61 4.92
N GLU A 49 30.96 -0.69 3.68
CA GLU A 49 30.55 0.23 2.61
C GLU A 49 29.07 0.07 2.25
N VAL A 50 28.56 -1.16 2.24
CA VAL A 50 27.12 -1.42 2.04
C VAL A 50 26.31 -0.86 3.19
N LEU A 51 26.76 -1.05 4.43
CA LEU A 51 26.09 -0.52 5.62
C LEU A 51 26.09 1.02 5.63
N GLU A 52 27.18 1.65 5.21
CA GLU A 52 27.29 3.11 5.12
C GLU A 52 26.39 3.66 4.01
N ALA A 53 26.29 2.98 2.87
CA ALA A 53 25.36 3.33 1.80
C ALA A 53 23.91 3.23 2.27
N MET A 54 23.55 2.18 3.03
CA MET A 54 22.22 2.03 3.62
C MET A 54 21.91 3.10 4.67
N ALA A 55 22.89 3.46 5.51
CA ALA A 55 22.71 4.49 6.54
C ALA A 55 22.60 5.91 5.95
N SER A 56 23.22 6.12 4.80
CA SER A 56 23.22 7.41 4.10
C SER A 56 22.02 7.58 3.16
N ASP A 57 21.28 6.50 2.87
CA ASP A 57 20.07 6.55 2.06
C ASP A 57 18.98 7.36 2.78
N PRO A 58 18.46 8.46 2.20
CA PRO A 58 17.51 9.31 2.88
C PRO A 58 16.18 8.58 3.14
N ILE A 59 15.89 8.34 4.42
CA ILE A 59 14.55 7.94 4.85
C ILE A 59 13.62 9.14 4.65
N SER A 60 12.64 8.99 3.76
CA SER A 60 11.60 10.00 3.58
C SER A 60 10.86 10.20 4.91
N VAL A 61 10.95 11.41 5.46
CA VAL A 61 10.24 11.77 6.69
C VAL A 61 8.75 11.82 6.38
N VAL A 62 7.94 11.04 7.08
CA VAL A 62 6.48 11.18 7.02
C VAL A 62 6.11 12.50 7.67
N THR A 63 5.57 13.43 6.88
CA THR A 63 5.19 14.76 7.32
C THR A 63 3.72 14.82 7.74
N ALA A 64 3.33 15.89 8.44
CA ALA A 64 1.93 16.14 8.74
C ALA A 64 1.06 16.30 7.47
N ASP A 65 1.64 16.79 6.37
CA ASP A 65 0.94 16.91 5.09
C ASP A 65 0.70 15.55 4.42
N ASP A 66 1.61 14.59 4.58
CA ASP A 66 1.41 13.21 4.14
C ASP A 66 0.25 12.56 4.87
N ILE A 67 0.18 12.75 6.20
CA ILE A 67 -0.93 12.26 7.03
C ILE A 67 -2.24 12.90 6.57
N LYS A 68 -2.27 14.22 6.39
CA LYS A 68 -3.45 14.95 5.92
C LYS A 68 -3.90 14.48 4.53
N THR A 69 -2.96 14.15 3.65
CA THR A 69 -3.25 13.61 2.32
C THR A 69 -3.91 12.23 2.40
N VAL A 70 -3.43 11.36 3.28
CA VAL A 70 -4.03 10.06 3.55
C VAL A 70 -5.43 10.22 4.15
N GLU A 71 -5.60 11.07 5.18
CA GLU A 71 -6.90 11.35 5.80
C GLU A 71 -7.93 11.87 4.80
N ASN A 72 -7.53 12.80 3.92
CA ASN A 72 -8.40 13.31 2.87
C ASN A 72 -8.79 12.23 1.86
N SER A 73 -7.86 11.33 1.54
CA SER A 73 -8.14 10.18 0.67
C SER A 73 -9.13 9.23 1.34
N LEU A 74 -8.97 8.95 2.63
CA LEU A 74 -9.91 8.14 3.42
C LEU A 74 -11.30 8.79 3.51
N LYS A 75 -11.39 10.11 3.73
CA LYS A 75 -12.68 10.83 3.73
C LYS A 75 -13.36 10.76 2.37
N ARG A 76 -12.63 10.95 1.27
CA ARG A 76 -13.17 10.83 -0.10
C ARG A 76 -13.70 9.43 -0.36
N LEU A 77 -12.98 8.43 0.12
CA LEU A 77 -13.37 7.03 0.06
C LEU A 77 -14.62 6.72 0.90
N GLN A 78 -14.87 7.42 2.00
CA GLN A 78 -16.09 7.30 2.80
C GLN A 78 -17.30 8.01 2.14
N LEU A 79 -17.07 9.12 1.44
CA LEU A 79 -18.13 9.87 0.73
C LEU A 79 -18.69 9.10 -0.48
N ASP A 80 -17.84 8.36 -1.20
CA ASP A 80 -18.27 7.48 -2.30
C ASP A 80 -19.20 6.34 -1.83
N HIS A 81 -19.16 6.00 -0.53
CA HIS A 81 -19.98 4.95 0.08
C HIS A 81 -21.28 5.43 0.73
N GLY A 82 -21.49 6.74 0.82
CA GLY A 82 -22.67 7.34 1.47
C GLY A 82 -23.88 7.57 0.57
N SER A 83 -23.81 7.22 -0.72
CA SER A 83 -24.86 7.52 -1.71
C SER A 83 -25.54 6.26 -2.26
N VAL A 84 -26.07 5.41 -1.38
CA VAL A 84 -27.06 4.39 -1.77
C VAL A 84 -28.22 4.43 -0.78
N HIS A 85 -29.25 5.20 -1.12
CA HIS A 85 -30.68 4.87 -0.96
C HIS A 85 -31.55 6.02 -1.53
N PRO A 86 -32.81 5.79 -1.96
CA PRO A 86 -33.72 4.71 -1.57
C PRO A 86 -33.81 3.54 -2.54
#